data_AF-A0A2T0FH35-F1
#
_entry.id   AF-A0A2T0FH35-F1
#
_cell.length_a   1.000
_cell.length_b   1.000
_cell.length_c   1.000
_cell.angle_alpha   90.00
_cell.angle_beta   90.00
_cell.angle_gamma   90.00
#
_symmetry.space_group_name_H-M   'P 1'
#
loop_
_entity.id
_entity.type
_entity.pdbx_description
1 polymer ?
#
loop_
_entity_poly.entity_id
_entity_poly.type
_entity_poly.pdbx_seq_one_letter_code
_entity_poly.pdbx_strand_id
1 'polypeptide(L)'
;MSEECEWVQLITEIEVRDVEELRSGVVLCALIERLQPGSVPGSVIRHASQKPQLPPFTQRENIAMFLSAAAKYGVPDHELFETEDLYDARDLLVVARALRSLSRLAHKKNPEIPPIGPRLAEKHVPPNFSSERYAGWSEQQYGPMKSMIDGAQKLRKSMKERESKETPAGRPKVPPKPANLKSSRIN
;
A
#
# COMPACT_ATOMS: atom_id res chain seq x y z
N MET A 1 17.93 -21.23 4.55
CA MET A 1 16.64 -21.32 3.85
C MET A 1 15.96 -19.99 4.08
N SER A 2 15.68 -19.23 3.02
CA SER A 2 14.91 -17.99 3.15
C SER A 2 13.42 -18.35 3.31
N GLU A 3 12.66 -17.57 4.09
CA GLU A 3 11.25 -17.85 4.40
C GLU A 3 10.38 -17.97 3.13
N GLU A 4 10.75 -17.26 2.06
CA GLU A 4 10.05 -17.30 0.78
C GLU A 4 10.19 -18.65 0.10
N CYS A 5 11.38 -19.26 0.15
CA CYS A 5 11.63 -20.56 -0.44
C CYS A 5 10.86 -21.67 0.29
N GLU A 6 10.82 -21.60 1.63
CA GLU A 6 10.03 -22.53 2.45
C GLU A 6 8.54 -22.42 2.14
N TRP A 7 8.03 -21.20 1.98
CA TRP A 7 6.64 -20.96 1.61
C TRP A 7 6.30 -21.47 0.19
N VAL A 8 7.20 -21.24 -0.78
CA VAL A 8 7.05 -21.79 -2.14
C VAL A 8 7.00 -23.32 -2.07
N GLN A 9 7.95 -23.93 -1.34
CA GLN A 9 8.02 -25.37 -1.18
C GLN A 9 6.77 -25.95 -0.51
N LEU A 10 6.21 -25.26 0.48
CA LEU A 10 4.98 -25.67 1.16
C LEU A 10 3.79 -25.77 0.20
N ILE A 11 3.67 -24.85 -0.76
CA ILE A 11 2.52 -24.78 -1.67
C ILE A 11 2.71 -25.67 -2.89
N THR A 12 3.91 -25.67 -3.48
CA THR A 12 4.18 -26.42 -4.71
C THR A 12 4.63 -27.84 -4.44
N GLU A 13 5.03 -28.17 -3.21
CA GLU A 13 5.65 -29.44 -2.83
C GLU A 13 6.95 -29.72 -3.61
N ILE A 14 7.63 -28.66 -4.04
CA ILE A 14 8.90 -28.74 -4.80
C ILE A 14 9.98 -28.16 -3.92
N GLU A 15 11.07 -28.90 -3.76
CA GLU A 15 12.21 -28.45 -2.96
C GLU A 15 12.93 -27.28 -3.64
N VAL A 16 12.98 -26.14 -2.96
CA VAL A 16 13.66 -24.92 -3.39
C VAL A 16 14.55 -24.46 -2.24
N ARG A 17 15.87 -24.41 -2.46
CA ARG A 17 16.82 -24.00 -1.42
C ARG A 17 17.16 -22.52 -1.46
N ASP A 18 17.17 -21.96 -2.67
CA ASP A 18 17.54 -20.58 -2.95
C ASP A 18 16.60 -19.96 -3.99
N VAL A 19 16.44 -18.64 -3.93
CA VAL A 19 15.67 -17.84 -4.88
C VAL A 19 16.26 -17.97 -6.29
N GLU A 20 17.58 -18.18 -6.42
CA GLU A 20 18.23 -18.44 -7.70
C GLU A 20 17.73 -19.71 -8.40
N GLU A 21 17.29 -20.73 -7.64
CA GLU A 21 16.72 -21.96 -8.22
C GLU A 21 15.36 -21.70 -8.90
N LEU A 22 14.73 -20.54 -8.65
CA LEU A 22 13.49 -20.10 -9.30
C LEU A 22 13.72 -19.49 -10.69
N ARG A 23 14.98 -19.33 -11.13
CA ARG A 23 15.37 -18.73 -12.41
C ARG A 23 14.72 -19.37 -13.64
N SER A 24 14.42 -20.67 -13.58
CA SER A 24 13.73 -21.37 -14.68
C SER A 24 12.31 -20.84 -14.95
N GLY A 25 11.71 -20.13 -13.99
CA GLY A 25 10.33 -19.64 -14.02
C GLY A 25 9.25 -20.72 -13.86
N VAL A 26 9.62 -22.01 -13.92
CA VAL A 26 8.67 -23.12 -13.90
C VAL A 26 8.03 -23.28 -12.51
N VAL A 27 8.83 -23.20 -11.45
CA VAL A 27 8.33 -23.31 -10.07
C VAL A 27 7.42 -22.12 -9.72
N LEU A 28 7.75 -20.92 -10.20
CA LEU A 28 6.91 -19.74 -10.05
C LEU A 28 5.57 -19.89 -10.77
N CYS A 29 5.58 -20.43 -11.98
CA CYS A 29 4.36 -20.76 -12.71
C CYS A 29 3.52 -21.81 -11.97
N ALA A 30 4.15 -22.85 -11.42
CA ALA A 30 3.46 -23.86 -10.62
C ALA A 30 2.85 -23.27 -9.34
N LEU A 31 3.56 -22.35 -8.68
CA LEU A 31 3.07 -21.63 -7.50
C LEU A 31 1.79 -20.86 -7.80
N ILE A 32 1.79 -20.00 -8.82
CA ILE A 32 0.61 -19.18 -9.11
C ILE A 32 -0.57 -20.02 -9.62
N GLU A 33 -0.31 -21.12 -10.31
CA GLU A 33 -1.34 -22.07 -10.73
C GLU A 33 -2.00 -22.77 -9.53
N ARG A 34 -1.22 -23.15 -8.50
CA ARG A 34 -1.78 -23.69 -7.24
C ARG A 34 -2.64 -22.66 -6.51
N LEU A 35 -2.26 -21.38 -6.56
CA LEU A 35 -3.00 -20.29 -5.92
C LEU A 35 -4.25 -19.87 -6.69
N GLN A 36 -4.20 -19.92 -8.01
CA GLN A 36 -5.28 -19.57 -8.91
C GLN A 36 -5.25 -20.52 -10.11
N PRO A 37 -6.08 -21.57 -10.10
CA PRO A 37 -6.17 -22.52 -11.20
C PRO A 37 -6.55 -21.85 -12.52
N GLY A 38 -5.91 -22.25 -13.62
CA GLY A 38 -6.10 -21.69 -14.95
C GLY A 38 -5.30 -20.40 -15.23
N SER A 39 -4.32 -20.06 -14.39
CA SER A 39 -3.48 -18.87 -14.56
C SER A 39 -2.37 -19.08 -15.58
N VAL A 40 -1.83 -20.30 -15.66
CA VAL A 40 -0.70 -20.64 -16.54
C VAL A 40 -1.00 -21.94 -17.29
N PRO A 41 -0.56 -22.11 -18.56
CA PRO A 41 -0.75 -23.36 -19.28
C PRO A 41 -0.13 -24.55 -18.54
N GLY A 42 -0.89 -25.64 -18.40
CA GLY A 42 -0.44 -26.86 -17.74
C GLY A 42 0.85 -27.45 -18.34
N SER A 43 1.13 -27.22 -19.63
CA SER A 43 2.36 -27.66 -20.30
C SER A 43 3.64 -27.15 -19.64
N VAL A 44 3.61 -25.94 -19.07
CA VAL A 44 4.77 -25.31 -18.42
C VAL A 44 5.11 -26.05 -17.12
N ILE A 45 4.10 -26.46 -16.36
CA ILE A 45 4.26 -26.98 -14.99
C ILE A 45 4.47 -28.50 -14.91
N ARG A 46 4.25 -29.25 -16.00
CA ARG A 46 4.32 -30.73 -16.02
C ARG A 46 5.64 -31.30 -15.49
N HIS A 47 6.73 -30.56 -15.68
CA HIS A 47 8.08 -30.99 -15.29
C HIS A 47 8.70 -30.10 -14.21
N ALA A 48 7.88 -29.37 -13.44
CA ALA A 48 8.36 -28.43 -12.43
C ALA A 48 9.29 -29.08 -11.40
N SER A 49 8.98 -30.30 -10.96
CA SER A 49 9.79 -31.05 -9.99
C SER A 49 11.13 -31.55 -10.55
N GLN A 50 11.29 -31.61 -11.88
CA GLN A 50 12.48 -32.16 -12.53
C GLN A 50 13.55 -31.10 -12.84
N LYS A 51 13.28 -29.81 -12.56
CA LYS A 51 14.17 -28.67 -12.83
C LYS A 51 14.88 -28.79 -14.20
N PRO A 52 14.12 -28.91 -15.30
CA PRO A 52 14.71 -29.14 -16.62
C PRO A 52 15.60 -27.98 -17.04
N GLN A 53 16.71 -28.28 -17.71
CA GLN A 53 17.52 -27.27 -18.38
C GLN A 53 16.75 -26.72 -19.58
N LEU A 54 16.13 -25.56 -19.40
CA LEU A 54 15.32 -24.91 -20.43
C LEU A 54 16.15 -23.92 -21.25
N PRO A 55 15.81 -23.70 -22.54
CA PRO A 55 16.40 -22.62 -23.32
C PRO A 55 16.22 -21.25 -22.63
N PRO A 56 17.20 -20.33 -22.74
CA PRO A 56 17.12 -18.98 -22.16
C PRO A 56 15.82 -18.23 -22.45
N PHE A 57 15.34 -18.30 -23.69
CA PHE A 57 14.10 -17.65 -24.12
C PHE A 57 12.88 -18.17 -23.34
N THR A 58 12.75 -19.48 -23.19
CA THR A 58 11.66 -20.13 -22.46
C THR A 58 11.69 -19.76 -20.97
N GLN A 59 12.86 -19.68 -20.35
CA GLN A 59 12.97 -19.28 -18.94
C GLN A 59 12.44 -17.85 -18.73
N ARG A 60 12.85 -16.91 -19.61
CA ARG A 60 12.36 -15.52 -19.58
C ARG A 60 10.85 -15.44 -19.82
N GLU A 61 10.32 -16.21 -20.76
CA GLU A 61 8.88 -16.26 -21.04
C GLU A 61 8.09 -16.83 -19.85
N ASN A 62 8.60 -17.87 -19.17
CA ASN A 62 7.98 -18.40 -17.96
C ASN A 62 7.90 -17.36 -16.83
N ILE A 63 8.98 -16.59 -16.62
CA ILE A 63 8.99 -15.52 -15.63
C ILE A 63 7.95 -14.45 -16.00
N ALA A 64 7.90 -14.03 -17.26
CA ALA A 64 6.92 -13.05 -17.74
C ALA A 64 5.47 -13.55 -17.57
N MET A 65 5.20 -14.84 -17.83
CA MET A 65 3.89 -15.44 -17.58
C MET A 65 3.51 -15.39 -16.10
N PHE A 66 4.43 -15.73 -15.20
CA PHE A 66 4.22 -15.60 -13.77
C PHE A 66 3.89 -14.15 -13.37
N LEU A 67 4.65 -13.17 -13.87
CA LEU A 67 4.43 -11.74 -13.56
C LEU A 67 3.04 -11.28 -14.01
N SER A 68 2.60 -11.68 -15.21
CA SER A 68 1.25 -11.38 -15.70
C SER A 68 0.16 -12.01 -14.83
N ALA A 69 0.37 -13.27 -14.40
CA ALA A 69 -0.55 -13.97 -13.53
C ALA A 69 -0.59 -13.35 -12.11
N ALA A 70 0.57 -12.96 -11.56
CA ALA A 70 0.68 -12.31 -10.26
C ALA A 70 0.00 -10.93 -10.24
N ALA A 71 0.15 -10.15 -11.32
CA ALA A 71 -0.57 -8.89 -11.49
C ALA A 71 -2.10 -9.11 -11.48
N LYS A 72 -2.59 -10.10 -12.25
CA LYS A 72 -4.01 -10.49 -12.26
C LYS A 72 -4.49 -11.02 -10.90
N TYR A 73 -3.62 -11.67 -10.14
CA TYR A 73 -3.91 -12.12 -8.79
C TYR A 73 -4.13 -10.95 -7.83
N GLY A 74 -3.55 -9.78 -8.12
CA GLY A 74 -3.72 -8.54 -7.37
C GLY A 74 -2.44 -8.05 -6.68
N VAL A 75 -1.28 -8.58 -7.04
CA VAL A 75 0.01 -8.03 -6.57
C VAL A 75 0.18 -6.62 -7.17
N PRO A 76 0.48 -5.59 -6.36
CA PRO A 76 0.69 -4.24 -6.87
C PRO A 76 1.90 -4.15 -7.81
N ASP A 77 1.79 -3.35 -8.88
CA ASP A 77 2.85 -3.19 -9.88
C ASP A 77 4.21 -2.77 -9.29
N HIS A 78 4.20 -1.92 -8.25
CA HIS A 78 5.42 -1.46 -7.58
C HIS A 78 6.10 -2.52 -6.69
N GLU A 79 5.43 -3.64 -6.42
CA GLU A 79 5.98 -4.80 -5.72
C GLU A 79 6.33 -5.94 -6.67
N LEU A 80 5.89 -5.89 -7.95
CA LEU A 80 6.33 -6.83 -8.98
C LEU A 80 7.80 -6.56 -9.34
N PHE A 81 8.51 -7.63 -9.70
CA PHE A 81 9.89 -7.59 -10.17
C PHE A 81 9.93 -7.68 -11.70
N GLU A 82 11.07 -7.35 -12.30
CA GLU A 82 11.31 -7.46 -13.74
C GLU A 82 11.99 -8.78 -14.08
N THR A 83 11.86 -9.23 -15.32
CA THR A 83 12.41 -10.54 -15.72
C THR A 83 13.92 -10.63 -15.51
N GLU A 84 14.64 -9.51 -15.72
CA GLU A 84 16.07 -9.42 -15.50
C GLU A 84 16.48 -9.52 -14.03
N ASP A 85 15.63 -9.10 -13.09
CA ASP A 85 15.94 -9.13 -11.66
C ASP A 85 16.18 -10.55 -11.17
N LEU A 86 15.37 -11.50 -11.65
CA LEU A 86 15.52 -12.92 -11.36
C LEU A 86 16.44 -13.63 -12.36
N TYR A 87 16.28 -13.39 -13.66
CA TYR A 87 17.01 -14.16 -14.67
C TYR A 87 18.50 -13.83 -14.72
N ASP A 88 18.86 -12.56 -14.59
CA ASP A 88 20.26 -12.09 -14.56
C ASP A 88 20.73 -11.85 -13.11
N ALA A 89 19.91 -12.22 -12.12
CA ALA A 89 20.16 -12.03 -10.69
C ALA A 89 20.55 -10.58 -10.33
N ARG A 90 19.94 -9.58 -10.98
CA ARG A 90 20.26 -8.16 -10.71
C ARG A 90 19.83 -7.74 -9.32
N ASP A 91 18.63 -8.14 -8.91
CA ASP A 91 18.07 -7.80 -7.60
C ASP A 91 17.08 -8.89 -7.11
N LEU A 92 17.63 -9.89 -6.43
CA LEU A 92 16.84 -10.98 -5.83
C LEU A 92 16.01 -10.51 -4.63
N LEU A 93 16.30 -9.35 -4.03
CA LEU A 93 15.54 -8.82 -2.91
C LEU A 93 14.15 -8.35 -3.35
N VAL A 94 14.05 -7.75 -4.55
CA VAL A 94 12.76 -7.37 -5.14
C VAL A 94 11.92 -8.60 -5.45
N VAL A 95 12.53 -9.69 -5.92
CA VAL A 95 11.86 -10.99 -6.12
C VAL A 95 11.30 -11.53 -4.80
N ALA A 96 12.11 -11.57 -3.75
CA ALA A 96 11.67 -12.01 -2.42
C ALA A 96 10.52 -11.14 -1.88
N ARG A 97 10.58 -9.82 -2.08
CA ARG A 97 9.51 -8.89 -1.71
C ARG A 97 8.20 -9.17 -2.45
N ALA A 98 8.27 -9.46 -3.75
CA ALA A 98 7.11 -9.83 -4.55
C ALA A 98 6.45 -11.13 -4.04
N LEU A 99 7.26 -12.15 -3.71
CA LEU A 99 6.78 -13.41 -3.13
C LEU A 99 6.12 -13.20 -1.76
N ARG A 100 6.72 -12.37 -0.90
CA ARG A 100 6.10 -11.96 0.37
C ARG A 100 4.75 -11.29 0.13
N SER A 101 4.65 -10.39 -0.85
CA SER A 101 3.37 -9.75 -1.19
C SER A 101 2.32 -10.74 -1.65
N LEU A 102 2.70 -11.63 -2.58
CA LEU A 102 1.84 -12.69 -3.07
C LEU A 102 1.34 -13.58 -1.93
N SER A 103 2.19 -13.94 -0.96
CA SER A 103 1.78 -14.78 0.18
C SER A 103 0.71 -14.14 1.07
N ARG A 104 0.81 -12.83 1.30
CA ARG A 104 -0.17 -12.08 2.10
C ARG A 104 -1.50 -11.99 1.37
N LEU A 105 -1.47 -11.80 0.05
CA LEU A 105 -2.67 -11.82 -0.79
C LEU A 105 -3.29 -13.21 -0.86
N ALA A 106 -2.46 -14.26 -0.92
CA ALA A 106 -2.91 -15.64 -0.90
C ALA A 106 -3.63 -15.97 0.39
N HIS A 107 -3.06 -15.62 1.55
CA HIS A 107 -3.71 -15.78 2.85
C HIS A 107 -5.02 -15.00 2.95
N LYS A 108 -5.07 -13.78 2.38
CA LYS A 108 -6.28 -12.96 2.37
C LYS A 108 -7.41 -13.60 1.55
N LYS A 109 -7.10 -14.28 0.45
CA LYS A 109 -8.08 -14.98 -0.39
C LYS A 109 -8.44 -16.36 0.18
N ASN A 110 -7.46 -17.09 0.71
CA ASN A 110 -7.63 -18.38 1.34
C ASN A 110 -6.90 -18.43 2.69
N PRO A 111 -7.61 -18.31 3.83
CA PRO A 111 -7.01 -18.31 5.16
C PRO A 111 -6.24 -19.58 5.54
N GLU A 112 -6.44 -20.69 4.82
CA GLU A 112 -5.69 -21.94 5.01
C GLU A 112 -4.22 -21.82 4.60
N ILE A 113 -3.91 -20.91 3.66
CA ILE A 113 -2.54 -20.69 3.20
C ILE A 113 -1.82 -19.80 4.21
N PRO A 114 -0.73 -20.24 4.87
CA PRO A 114 -0.03 -19.41 5.82
C PRO A 114 0.67 -18.23 5.10
N PRO A 115 0.61 -17.00 5.62
CA PRO A 115 1.33 -15.86 5.04
C PRO A 115 2.80 -15.87 5.48
N ILE A 116 3.67 -15.26 4.67
CA ILE A 116 5.05 -14.95 5.07
C ILE A 116 5.05 -13.66 5.90
N GLY A 117 5.57 -13.73 7.13
CA GLY A 117 5.74 -12.58 8.02
C GLY A 117 4.46 -12.10 8.73
N PRO A 118 4.54 -10.97 9.46
CA PRO A 118 3.41 -10.44 10.24
C PRO A 118 2.25 -9.99 9.33
N ARG A 119 1.02 -10.15 9.84
CA ARG A 119 -0.20 -9.81 9.10
C ARG A 119 -0.18 -8.33 8.68
N LEU A 120 -0.55 -8.05 7.43
CA LEU A 120 -0.72 -6.67 6.96
C LEU A 120 -1.71 -5.97 7.89
N ALA A 121 -1.34 -4.81 8.43
CA ALA A 121 -2.24 -4.02 9.23
C ALA A 121 -3.45 -3.64 8.38
N GLU A 122 -4.63 -4.08 8.80
CA GLU A 122 -5.88 -3.57 8.25
C GLU A 122 -5.95 -2.08 8.59
N LYS A 123 -6.38 -1.25 7.63
CA LYS A 123 -6.61 0.17 7.87
C LYS A 123 -7.74 0.28 8.88
N HIS A 124 -7.38 0.36 10.17
CA HIS A 124 -8.33 0.60 11.24
C HIS A 124 -8.88 2.01 11.02
N VAL A 125 -10.13 2.10 10.58
CA VAL A 125 -10.86 3.37 10.61
C VAL A 125 -10.94 3.72 12.10
N PRO A 126 -10.30 4.80 12.56
CA PRO A 126 -10.42 5.18 13.96
C PRO A 126 -11.91 5.31 14.27
N PRO A 127 -12.42 4.67 15.35
CA PRO A 127 -13.81 4.79 15.72
C PRO A 127 -14.17 6.28 15.77
N ASN A 128 -15.36 6.60 15.27
CA ASN A 128 -15.85 7.96 15.06
C ASN A 128 -15.34 8.89 16.17
N PHE A 129 -14.53 9.88 15.79
CA PHE A 129 -13.72 10.69 16.70
C PHE A 129 -14.63 11.56 17.57
N SER A 130 -15.11 11.01 18.70
CA SER A 130 -15.89 11.78 19.67
C SER A 130 -14.92 12.51 20.61
N SER A 131 -14.99 13.84 20.63
CA SER A 131 -14.19 14.72 21.49
C SER A 131 -14.21 14.32 22.97
N GLU A 132 -15.31 13.71 23.41
CA GLU A 132 -15.56 13.25 24.77
C GLU A 132 -14.52 12.21 25.26
N ARG A 133 -13.98 11.40 24.35
CA ARG A 133 -13.01 10.34 24.68
C ARG A 133 -11.61 10.88 25.04
N TYR A 134 -11.29 12.11 24.60
CA TYR A 134 -10.00 12.77 24.84
C TYR A 134 -10.02 13.76 26.02
N ALA A 135 -11.21 14.12 26.52
CA ALA A 135 -11.35 15.04 27.64
C ALA A 135 -10.56 14.54 28.86
N GLY A 136 -10.65 13.24 29.18
CA GLY A 136 -9.99 12.66 30.35
C GLY A 136 -8.45 12.65 30.28
N TRP A 137 -7.85 12.50 29.09
CA TRP A 137 -6.38 12.47 28.93
C TRP A 137 -5.77 13.87 28.91
N SER A 138 -6.45 14.82 28.26
CA SER A 138 -6.04 16.23 28.22
C SER A 138 -6.00 16.84 29.62
N GLU A 139 -6.98 16.52 30.46
CA GLU A 139 -7.14 17.10 31.80
C GLU A 139 -6.05 16.62 32.77
N GLN A 140 -5.58 15.39 32.59
CA GLN A 140 -4.59 14.74 33.45
C GLN A 140 -3.13 15.14 33.14
N GLN A 141 -2.79 15.47 31.90
CA GLN A 141 -1.41 15.87 31.54
C GLN A 141 -1.19 17.38 31.41
N TYR A 142 -2.18 18.13 30.93
CA TYR A 142 -1.99 19.55 30.58
C TYR A 142 -2.81 20.51 31.46
N GLY A 143 -3.56 19.98 32.42
CA GLY A 143 -4.49 20.76 33.24
C GLY A 143 -5.70 21.28 32.42
N PRO A 144 -6.70 21.88 33.08
CA PRO A 144 -7.97 22.21 32.44
C PRO A 144 -7.83 23.38 31.45
N MET A 145 -7.71 23.08 30.16
CA MET A 145 -7.82 24.05 29.04
C MET A 145 -9.16 24.81 29.05
N LYS A 146 -10.15 24.31 29.80
CA LYS A 146 -11.44 24.97 30.04
C LYS A 146 -11.28 26.41 30.55
N SER A 147 -10.30 26.67 31.43
CA SER A 147 -10.06 28.02 31.96
C SER A 147 -9.58 29.01 30.89
N MET A 148 -8.80 28.54 29.91
CA MET A 148 -8.30 29.36 28.80
C MET A 148 -9.39 29.66 27.78
N ILE A 149 -10.23 28.67 27.46
CA ILE A 149 -11.37 28.84 26.54
C ILE A 149 -12.40 29.81 27.14
N ASP A 150 -12.75 29.62 28.42
CA ASP A 150 -13.69 30.49 29.13
C ASP A 150 -13.14 31.92 29.26
N GLY A 151 -11.84 32.07 29.52
CA GLY A 151 -11.15 33.36 29.56
C GLY A 151 -11.20 34.11 28.22
N ALA A 152 -10.94 33.42 27.11
CA ALA A 152 -11.01 34.01 25.77
C ALA A 152 -12.45 34.44 25.41
N GLN A 153 -13.46 33.66 25.79
CA GLN A 153 -14.86 34.02 25.57
C GLN A 153 -15.29 35.25 26.39
N LYS A 154 -14.83 35.34 27.64
CA LYS A 154 -15.12 36.50 28.52
C LYS A 154 -14.48 37.78 27.99
N LEU A 155 -13.25 37.71 27.50
CA LEU A 155 -12.55 38.83 26.84
C LEU A 155 -13.25 39.26 25.55
N ARG A 156 -13.65 38.29 24.72
CA ARG A 156 -14.38 38.58 23.47
C ARG A 156 -15.72 39.25 23.74
N LYS A 157 -16.44 38.83 24.79
CA LYS A 157 -17.70 39.45 25.19
C LYS A 157 -17.48 40.88 25.70
N SER A 158 -16.44 41.12 26.50
CA SER A 158 -16.11 42.46 26.99
C SER A 158 -15.59 43.40 25.89
N MET A 159 -14.89 42.89 24.88
CA MET A 159 -14.49 43.66 23.69
C MET A 159 -15.72 44.11 22.88
N LYS A 160 -16.67 43.19 22.66
CA LYS A 160 -17.90 43.48 21.91
C LYS A 160 -18.81 44.49 22.63
N GLU A 161 -18.79 44.48 23.96
CA GLU A 161 -19.54 45.40 24.82
C GLU A 161 -18.88 46.79 24.91
N ARG A 162 -17.56 46.88 24.67
CA ARG A 162 -16.83 48.14 24.51
C ARG A 162 -17.05 48.76 23.12
N GLU A 163 -17.06 47.94 22.06
CA GLU A 163 -17.38 48.40 20.69
C GLU A 163 -18.80 49.00 20.58
N SER A 164 -19.76 48.49 21.35
CA SER A 164 -21.14 49.03 21.36
C SER A 164 -21.32 50.37 22.10
N LYS A 165 -20.27 50.90 22.76
CA LYS A 165 -20.33 52.18 23.51
C LYS A 165 -19.58 53.33 22.84
N GLU A 166 -18.95 53.10 21.69
CA GLU A 166 -18.30 54.15 20.89
C GLU A 166 -19.18 54.54 19.69
N THR A 167 -19.60 55.81 19.64
CA THR A 167 -20.35 56.43 18.53
C THR A 167 -19.45 56.56 17.28
N PRO A 168 -19.93 56.36 16.04
CA PRO A 168 -19.07 56.28 14.87
C PRO A 168 -18.60 57.66 14.37
N ALA A 169 -17.31 57.95 14.48
CA ALA A 169 -16.65 58.99 13.66
C ALA A 169 -16.18 58.35 12.34
N GLY A 170 -16.54 58.98 11.22
CA GLY A 170 -16.53 58.41 9.87
C GLY A 170 -15.23 57.78 9.36
N ARG A 171 -15.38 56.69 8.60
CA ARG A 171 -14.31 56.02 7.85
C ARG A 171 -14.14 56.71 6.47
N PRO A 172 -12.91 57.05 6.02
CA PRO A 172 -12.71 57.44 4.63
C PRO A 172 -12.98 56.27 3.68
N LYS A 173 -13.69 56.53 2.57
CA LYS A 173 -14.05 55.53 1.57
C LYS A 173 -12.79 54.91 0.93
N VAL A 174 -12.69 53.59 0.99
CA VAL A 174 -11.67 52.82 0.26
C VAL A 174 -12.13 52.69 -1.20
N PRO A 175 -11.32 53.01 -2.21
CA PRO A 175 -11.72 52.84 -3.61
C PRO A 175 -11.87 51.35 -3.96
N PRO A 176 -12.78 50.99 -4.89
CA PRO A 176 -13.05 49.60 -5.24
C PRO A 176 -11.86 48.94 -5.96
N LYS A 177 -11.63 47.67 -5.63
CA LYS A 177 -10.60 46.81 -6.25
C LYS A 177 -10.93 46.55 -7.73
N PRO A 178 -9.94 46.57 -8.64
CA PRO A 178 -10.17 46.23 -10.04
C PRO A 178 -10.47 44.73 -10.22
N ALA A 179 -11.47 44.42 -11.05
CA ALA A 179 -11.84 43.07 -11.44
C ALA A 179 -10.84 42.52 -12.46
N ASN A 180 -10.28 41.33 -12.20
CA ASN A 180 -9.31 40.73 -13.10
C ASN A 180 -9.99 39.93 -14.23
N LEU A 181 -9.77 40.45 -15.45
CA LEU A 181 -9.52 39.79 -16.74
C LEU A 181 -10.51 38.71 -17.25
N LYS A 182 -11.29 39.10 -18.27
CA LYS A 182 -11.67 38.18 -19.35
C LYS A 182 -10.74 38.45 -20.54
N SER A 183 -9.76 37.57 -20.73
CA SER A 183 -9.02 37.46 -21.98
C SER A 183 -9.94 36.77 -23.00
N SER A 184 -10.38 37.53 -24.01
CA SER A 184 -11.06 36.97 -25.19
C SER A 184 -10.04 36.34 -26.13
N ARG A 185 -10.40 35.17 -26.66
CA ARG A 185 -9.78 34.56 -27.84
C ARG A 185 -9.81 35.51 -29.05
N ILE A 186 -8.68 35.52 -29.77
CA ILE A 186 -8.52 35.35 -31.22
C ILE A 186 -9.24 36.36 -32.13
N ASN A 187 -8.45 37.24 -32.77
CA ASN A 187 -8.15 37.16 -34.21
C ASN A 187 -6.90 38.00 -34.51
#